data_AF-A0A3N5UPX5-F1
#
_entry.id   AF-A0A3N5UPX5-F1
#
_cell.length_a   1.000
_cell.length_b   1.000
_cell.length_c   1.000
_cell.angle_alpha   90.00
_cell.angle_beta   90.00
_cell.angle_gamma   90.00
#
_symmetry.space_group_name_H-M   'P 1'
#
loop_
_entity.id
_entity.type
_entity.pdbx_description
1 polymer ?
#
loop_
_entity_poly.entity_id
_entity_poly.type
_entity_poly.pdbx_seq_one_letter_code
_entity_poly.pdbx_strand_id
1 'polypeptide(L)'
;MNSFMRDFRKNRFESRGRKRATPHFSFSSDQIMTAGTTIYVSPIWNAYYVNLHPTHYAVASGPDGRVIHLRGGYNFPLPAGRYTLHYVDKQNRVFEMPRVSETTRDGAQVSLDLIITYRVIDPVRALGVQQPVGTLLAFINSDLKEFIRSHKYDEIIGDNNERTIENGLVSRYIKDQHASRHQISKLFF
;
A
#
# COMPACT_ATOMS: atom_id res chain seq x y z
N MET A 1 30.18 13.00 -21.68
CA MET A 1 30.14 13.65 -20.34
C MET A 1 31.11 12.92 -19.41
N ASN A 2 32.25 13.54 -19.10
CA ASN A 2 33.35 12.96 -18.28
C ASN A 2 32.86 12.48 -16.91
N SER A 3 33.35 11.31 -16.47
CA SER A 3 33.01 10.69 -15.16
C SER A 3 33.20 11.67 -14.01
N PHE A 4 34.32 12.39 -14.01
CA PHE A 4 34.69 13.38 -13.00
C PHE A 4 33.61 14.47 -12.77
N MET A 5 33.02 14.97 -13.85
CA MET A 5 31.96 15.98 -13.77
C MET A 5 30.64 15.39 -13.22
N ARG A 6 30.36 14.11 -13.45
CA ARG A 6 29.18 13.44 -12.86
C ARG A 6 29.35 13.24 -11.36
N ASP A 7 30.52 12.77 -10.92
CA ASP A 7 30.80 12.49 -9.51
C ASP A 7 30.82 13.78 -8.67
N PHE A 8 31.42 14.86 -9.19
CA PHE A 8 31.40 16.17 -8.54
C PHE A 8 29.97 16.72 -8.38
N ARG A 9 29.13 16.59 -9.42
CA ARG A 9 27.72 17.04 -9.38
C ARG A 9 26.90 16.22 -8.38
N LYS A 10 27.06 14.90 -8.37
CA LYS A 10 26.43 13.99 -7.41
C LYS A 10 26.78 14.39 -5.97
N ASN A 11 28.07 14.51 -5.66
CA ASN A 11 28.54 14.85 -4.31
C ASN A 11 28.00 16.20 -3.82
N ARG A 12 27.93 17.21 -4.70
CA ARG A 12 27.38 18.52 -4.36
C ARG A 12 25.87 18.49 -4.11
N PHE A 13 25.11 17.72 -4.91
CA PHE A 13 23.68 17.54 -4.71
C PHE A 13 23.37 16.74 -3.43
N GLU A 14 24.11 15.66 -3.20
CA GLU A 14 23.96 14.86 -1.98
C GLU A 14 24.31 15.65 -0.72
N SER A 15 25.42 16.39 -0.72
CA SER A 15 25.83 17.21 0.44
C SER A 15 24.78 18.27 0.78
N ARG A 16 24.20 18.93 -0.23
CA ARG A 16 23.10 19.90 -0.02
C ARG A 16 21.80 19.22 0.41
N GLY A 17 21.50 18.06 -0.15
CA GLY A 17 20.31 17.27 0.15
C GLY A 17 20.29 16.72 1.57
N ARG A 18 21.41 16.15 2.03
CA ARG A 18 21.58 15.62 3.40
C ARG A 18 21.42 16.67 4.50
N LYS A 19 21.67 17.95 4.18
CA LYS A 19 21.47 19.08 5.11
C LYS A 19 20.00 19.46 5.30
N ARG A 20 19.10 19.01 4.43
CA ARG A 20 17.66 19.25 4.58
C ARG A 20 17.09 18.20 5.54
N ALA A 21 16.21 18.60 6.45
CA ALA A 21 15.52 17.66 7.34
C ALA A 21 14.71 16.64 6.51
N THR A 22 14.71 15.39 6.96
CA THR A 22 13.83 14.36 6.38
C THR A 22 12.39 14.71 6.77
N PRO A 23 11.47 14.90 5.81
CA PRO A 23 10.09 15.15 6.16
C PRO A 23 9.53 13.91 6.84
N HIS A 24 8.85 14.12 7.97
CA HIS A 24 8.17 13.08 8.71
C HIS A 24 6.66 13.28 8.52
N PHE A 25 5.98 12.26 8.01
CA PHE A 25 4.53 12.28 7.85
C PHE A 25 3.92 11.23 8.75
N SER A 26 2.96 11.64 9.57
CA SER A 26 1.99 10.75 10.18
C SER A 26 0.83 10.56 9.21
N PHE A 27 0.30 9.35 9.17
CA PHE A 27 -0.84 9.00 8.35
C PHE A 27 -1.99 8.53 9.25
N SER A 28 -3.21 8.94 8.94
CA SER A 28 -4.40 8.37 9.56
C SER A 28 -4.63 6.93 9.08
N SER A 29 -5.54 6.21 9.74
CA SER A 29 -5.86 4.81 9.44
C SER A 29 -6.34 4.61 8.00
N ASP A 30 -7.06 5.58 7.44
CA ASP A 30 -7.64 5.58 6.09
C ASP A 30 -6.73 6.21 5.02
N GLN A 31 -5.74 7.01 5.43
CA GLN A 31 -4.82 7.66 4.52
C GLN A 31 -3.51 6.88 4.43
N ILE A 32 -3.11 6.46 3.22
CA ILE A 32 -1.80 5.81 3.00
C ILE A 32 -0.81 6.69 2.25
N MET A 33 -1.22 7.86 1.79
CA MET A 33 -0.42 8.74 0.94
C MET A 33 -0.67 10.22 1.26
N THR A 34 0.36 11.05 1.06
CA THR A 34 0.23 12.50 1.20
C THR A 34 -0.49 13.11 -0.01
N ALA A 35 -1.08 14.31 0.17
CA ALA A 35 -1.76 15.06 -0.90
C ALA A 35 -0.86 15.43 -2.10
N GLY A 36 0.47 15.29 -1.95
CA GLY A 36 1.45 15.62 -2.97
C GLY A 36 2.06 16.99 -2.75
N THR A 37 3.33 17.13 -3.13
CA THR A 37 4.05 18.42 -3.12
C THR A 37 4.75 18.61 -4.45
N THR A 38 4.52 19.76 -5.07
CA THR A 38 5.15 20.08 -6.35
C THR A 38 6.65 20.26 -6.18
N ILE A 39 7.43 19.53 -6.97
CA ILE A 39 8.87 19.67 -7.08
C ILE A 39 9.25 20.03 -8.52
N TYR A 40 10.33 20.80 -8.67
CA TYR A 40 10.86 21.17 -9.97
C TYR A 40 12.22 20.52 -10.20
N VAL A 41 12.33 19.78 -11.30
CA VAL A 41 13.56 19.16 -11.77
C VAL A 41 14.16 20.04 -12.85
N SER A 42 15.35 20.57 -12.59
CA SER A 42 16.02 21.51 -13.48
C SER A 42 16.64 20.81 -14.70
N PRO A 43 16.56 21.40 -15.90
CA PRO A 43 17.14 20.83 -17.14
C PRO A 43 18.66 20.76 -17.15
N ILE A 44 19.33 21.57 -16.32
CA ILE A 44 20.79 21.56 -16.19
C ILE A 44 21.27 20.31 -15.43
N TRP A 45 20.43 19.84 -14.51
CA TRP A 45 20.80 18.81 -13.54
C TRP A 45 20.18 17.46 -13.84
N ASN A 46 18.96 17.42 -14.42
CA ASN A 46 18.19 16.21 -14.70
C ASN A 46 18.20 15.24 -13.51
N ALA A 47 18.09 15.80 -12.30
CA ALA A 47 18.19 15.05 -11.06
C ALA A 47 17.44 15.75 -9.93
N TYR A 48 17.03 14.97 -8.95
CA TYR A 48 16.44 15.46 -7.71
C TYR A 48 16.94 14.66 -6.52
N TYR A 49 17.16 15.34 -5.39
CA TYR A 49 17.52 14.70 -4.14
C TYR A 49 16.28 14.54 -3.27
N VAL A 50 15.92 13.30 -2.94
CA VAL A 50 14.83 13.00 -2.01
C VAL A 50 15.43 12.66 -0.66
N ASN A 51 15.07 13.42 0.37
CA ASN A 51 15.33 12.96 1.73
C ASN A 51 14.16 12.05 2.15
N LEU A 52 14.41 10.75 2.21
CA LEU A 52 13.37 9.75 2.42
C LEU A 52 13.51 9.12 3.80
N HIS A 53 12.43 9.17 4.59
CA HIS A 53 12.37 8.49 5.86
C HIS A 53 12.24 6.97 5.66
N PRO A 54 12.83 6.10 6.50
CA PRO A 54 12.83 4.65 6.29
C PRO A 54 11.44 4.00 6.24
N THR A 55 10.44 4.66 6.83
CA THR A 55 9.05 4.18 6.90
C THR A 55 8.18 4.65 5.75
N HIS A 56 8.75 5.29 4.72
CA HIS A 56 8.01 5.85 3.60
C HIS A 56 8.59 5.38 2.27
N TYR A 57 7.74 5.27 1.26
CA TYR A 57 8.13 5.32 -0.14
C TYR A 57 7.99 6.75 -0.66
N ALA A 58 8.79 7.10 -1.67
CA ALA A 58 8.63 8.34 -2.42
C ALA A 58 8.20 8.00 -3.85
N VAL A 59 7.06 8.56 -4.27
CA VAL A 59 6.54 8.35 -5.62
C VAL A 59 6.28 9.71 -6.24
N ALA A 60 6.71 9.90 -7.49
CA ALA A 60 6.50 11.15 -8.20
C ALA A 60 5.68 10.93 -9.46
N SER A 61 4.69 11.79 -9.68
CA SER A 61 3.97 11.89 -10.95
C SER A 61 4.63 12.94 -11.82
N GLY A 62 5.12 12.53 -12.98
CA GLY A 62 5.76 13.40 -13.97
C GLY A 62 4.77 14.24 -14.77
N PRO A 63 5.28 15.22 -15.53
CA PRO A 63 4.45 16.07 -16.38
C PRO A 63 3.80 15.31 -17.55
N ASP A 64 4.33 14.15 -17.90
CA ASP A 64 3.82 13.22 -18.89
C ASP A 64 2.79 12.21 -18.31
N GLY A 65 2.42 12.38 -17.03
CA GLY A 65 1.54 11.48 -16.30
C GLY A 65 2.19 10.18 -15.84
N ARG A 66 3.49 9.94 -16.13
CA ARG A 66 4.18 8.74 -15.66
C ARG A 66 4.43 8.82 -14.17
N VAL A 67 4.14 7.72 -13.48
CA VAL A 67 4.39 7.57 -12.05
C VAL A 67 5.69 6.81 -11.85
N ILE A 68 6.61 7.37 -11.08
CA ILE A 68 7.94 6.81 -10.85
C ILE A 68 8.23 6.65 -9.35
N HIS A 69 8.79 5.52 -8.98
CA HIS A 69 9.32 5.30 -7.64
C HIS A 69 10.69 5.99 -7.53
N LEU A 70 10.82 6.94 -6.61
CA LEU A 70 12.06 7.61 -6.29
C LEU A 70 12.76 6.93 -5.11
N ARG A 71 14.08 6.79 -5.21
CA ARG A 71 14.92 6.29 -4.12
C ARG A 71 15.26 7.42 -3.16
N GLY A 72 15.55 7.08 -1.90
CA GLY A 72 16.23 8.02 -1.01
C GLY A 72 17.58 8.43 -1.59
N GLY A 73 17.94 9.70 -1.44
CA GLY A 73 19.17 10.27 -1.97
C GLY A 73 19.02 10.84 -3.38
N TYR A 74 20.08 10.73 -4.17
CA TYR A 74 20.19 11.32 -5.50
C TYR A 74 19.50 10.46 -6.57
N ASN A 75 18.48 11.00 -7.23
CA ASN A 75 17.76 10.35 -8.32
C ASN A 75 18.20 10.94 -9.66
N PHE A 76 18.93 10.15 -10.46
CA PHE A 76 19.38 10.48 -11.81
C PHE A 76 19.42 9.21 -12.68
N PRO A 77 19.03 9.28 -13.96
CA PRO A 77 18.44 10.44 -14.62
C PRO A 77 16.97 10.65 -14.23
N LEU A 78 16.59 11.89 -14.00
CA LEU A 78 15.21 12.32 -13.81
C LEU A 78 14.95 13.49 -14.78
N PRO A 79 14.08 13.32 -15.80
CA PRO A 79 13.86 14.36 -16.81
C PRO A 79 13.43 15.70 -16.19
N ALA A 80 13.82 16.80 -16.83
CA ALA A 80 13.41 18.13 -16.42
C ALA A 80 11.88 18.29 -16.45
N GLY A 81 11.33 19.01 -15.48
CA GLY A 81 9.89 19.25 -15.43
C GLY A 81 9.35 19.49 -14.03
N ARG A 82 8.04 19.72 -13.96
CA ARG A 82 7.29 19.77 -12.71
C ARG A 82 6.76 18.39 -12.39
N TYR A 83 7.03 17.92 -11.18
CA TYR A 83 6.53 16.64 -10.68
C TYR A 83 5.70 16.88 -9.42
N THR A 84 4.74 16.00 -9.17
CA THR A 84 4.03 15.94 -7.89
C THR A 84 4.62 14.81 -7.07
N LEU A 85 5.29 15.12 -5.97
CA LEU A 85 5.92 14.16 -5.07
C LEU A 85 4.95 13.76 -3.96
N HIS A 86 4.65 12.46 -3.87
CA HIS A 86 3.86 11.84 -2.81
C HIS A 86 4.76 10.98 -1.93
N TYR A 87 4.45 10.97 -0.64
CA TYR A 87 5.02 10.00 0.30
C TYR A 87 3.94 8.98 0.63
N VAL A 88 4.30 7.70 0.58
CA VAL A 88 3.39 6.57 0.81
C VAL A 88 3.89 5.80 2.02
N ASP A 89 2.98 5.41 2.90
CA ASP A 89 3.31 4.64 4.10
C ASP A 89 3.84 3.23 3.75
N LYS A 90 4.95 2.83 4.37
CA LYS A 90 5.55 1.50 4.22
C LYS A 90 5.28 0.60 5.43
N GLN A 91 4.76 1.15 6.52
CA GLN A 91 4.61 0.43 7.77
C GLN A 91 3.48 -0.61 7.69
N ASN A 92 3.61 -1.65 8.53
CA ASN A 92 2.51 -2.57 8.77
C ASN A 92 1.40 -1.84 9.52
N ARG A 93 0.18 -1.98 9.02
CA ARG A 93 -1.04 -1.45 9.63
C ARG A 93 -1.91 -2.61 10.07
N VAL A 94 -2.61 -2.41 11.17
CA VAL A 94 -3.62 -3.33 11.69
C VAL A 94 -4.95 -2.62 11.60
N PHE A 95 -5.96 -3.31 11.06
CA PHE A 95 -7.32 -2.82 10.98
C PHE A 95 -8.27 -3.89 11.50
N GLU A 96 -9.08 -3.52 12.49
CA GLU A 96 -10.14 -4.35 13.02
C GLU A 96 -11.41 -4.09 12.20
N MET A 97 -11.87 -5.10 11.50
CA MET A 97 -13.10 -5.01 10.72
C MET A 97 -14.32 -4.92 11.64
N PRO A 98 -15.34 -4.13 11.27
CA PRO A 98 -16.65 -4.26 11.89
C PRO A 98 -17.14 -5.70 11.78
N ARG A 99 -17.81 -6.17 12.83
CA ARG A 99 -18.43 -7.51 12.88
C ARG A 99 -19.25 -7.77 11.62
N VAL A 100 -18.99 -8.88 10.94
CA VAL A 100 -19.71 -9.30 9.74
C VAL A 100 -20.66 -10.42 10.12
N SER A 101 -21.96 -10.17 9.94
CA SER A 101 -23.02 -11.14 10.22
C SER A 101 -23.75 -11.52 8.93
N GLU A 102 -23.85 -12.82 8.65
CA GLU A 102 -24.57 -13.38 7.50
C GLU A 102 -25.17 -14.75 7.84
N THR A 103 -26.09 -15.22 7.01
CA THR A 103 -26.72 -16.53 7.13
C THR A 103 -25.94 -17.58 6.33
N THR A 104 -25.67 -18.72 6.95
CA THR A 104 -25.00 -19.87 6.34
C THR A 104 -25.92 -20.60 5.36
N ARG A 105 -25.34 -21.52 4.58
CA ARG A 105 -26.05 -22.31 3.57
C ARG A 105 -27.21 -23.13 4.13
N ASP A 106 -27.10 -23.57 5.38
CA ASP A 106 -28.09 -24.36 6.13
C ASP A 106 -29.02 -23.50 7.01
N GLY A 107 -28.95 -22.17 6.91
CA GLY A 107 -29.90 -21.25 7.54
C GLY A 107 -29.52 -20.77 8.94
N ALA A 108 -28.33 -21.11 9.45
CA ALA A 108 -27.84 -20.60 10.72
C ALA A 108 -27.28 -19.18 10.58
N GLN A 109 -27.44 -18.34 11.60
CA GLN A 109 -26.83 -17.01 11.61
C GLN A 109 -25.43 -17.09 12.24
N VAL A 110 -24.42 -16.63 11.51
CA VAL A 110 -23.02 -16.59 11.98
C VAL A 110 -22.53 -15.15 11.96
N SER A 111 -21.72 -14.79 12.95
CA SER A 111 -21.02 -13.50 13.01
C SER A 111 -19.54 -13.71 13.24
N LEU A 112 -18.72 -13.05 12.42
CA LEU A 112 -17.26 -13.16 12.47
C LEU A 112 -16.63 -11.78 12.67
N ASP A 113 -15.65 -11.72 13.56
CA ASP A 113 -14.77 -10.58 13.78
C ASP A 113 -13.42 -10.86 13.10
N LEU A 114 -12.91 -9.93 12.30
CA LEU A 114 -11.69 -10.11 11.51
C LEU A 114 -10.68 -8.99 11.79
N ILE A 115 -9.43 -9.38 12.05
CA ILE A 115 -8.29 -8.45 12.15
C ILE A 115 -7.41 -8.63 10.93
N ILE A 116 -7.18 -7.54 10.19
CA ILE A 116 -6.36 -7.53 8.98
C ILE A 116 -5.06 -6.79 9.26
N THR A 117 -3.94 -7.44 8.96
CA THR A 117 -2.63 -6.76 8.91
C THR A 117 -2.23 -6.57 7.45
N TYR A 118 -1.97 -5.33 7.03
CA TYR A 118 -1.60 -5.00 5.65
C TYR A 118 -0.50 -3.92 5.61
N ARG A 119 0.20 -3.79 4.48
CA ARG A 119 1.17 -2.71 4.22
C ARG A 119 1.17 -2.39 2.74
N VAL A 120 1.57 -1.20 2.32
CA VAL A 120 1.73 -0.96 0.88
C VAL A 120 3.00 -1.65 0.36
N ILE A 121 2.87 -2.47 -0.69
CA ILE A 121 4.00 -3.12 -1.37
C ILE A 121 4.29 -2.51 -2.76
N ASP A 122 3.28 -1.98 -3.44
CA ASP A 122 3.41 -1.30 -4.73
C ASP A 122 2.88 0.15 -4.63
N PRO A 123 3.75 1.10 -4.23
CA PRO A 123 3.33 2.48 -4.01
C PRO A 123 3.04 3.23 -5.32
N VAL A 124 3.55 2.74 -6.47
CA VAL A 124 3.30 3.32 -7.79
C VAL A 124 1.86 3.05 -8.21
N ARG A 125 1.42 1.79 -8.09
CA ARG A 125 0.03 1.42 -8.40
C ARG A 125 -0.94 1.97 -7.38
N ALA A 126 -0.55 2.07 -6.11
CA ALA A 126 -1.40 2.63 -5.05
C ALA A 126 -1.85 4.07 -5.37
N LEU A 127 -0.99 4.88 -6.00
CA LEU A 127 -1.32 6.25 -6.40
C LEU A 127 -2.42 6.31 -7.48
N GLY A 128 -2.56 5.25 -8.29
CA GLY A 128 -3.55 5.18 -9.37
C GLY A 128 -4.95 4.74 -8.90
N VAL A 129 -5.13 4.39 -7.63
CA VAL A 129 -6.40 3.91 -7.09
C VAL A 129 -7.00 4.94 -6.15
N GLN A 130 -8.28 5.25 -6.36
CA GLN A 130 -9.04 6.08 -5.44
C GLN A 130 -9.38 5.28 -4.18
N GLN A 131 -9.04 5.80 -3.00
CA GLN A 131 -9.31 5.17 -1.69
C GLN A 131 -8.89 3.69 -1.59
N PRO A 132 -7.61 3.36 -1.84
CA PRO A 132 -7.16 1.98 -2.00
C PRO A 132 -7.40 1.09 -0.77
N VAL A 133 -7.31 1.65 0.44
CA VAL A 133 -7.61 0.93 1.69
C VAL A 133 -9.11 0.62 1.80
N GLY A 134 -9.97 1.61 1.53
CA GLY A 134 -11.42 1.40 1.55
C GLY A 134 -11.86 0.33 0.55
N THR A 135 -11.29 0.34 -0.66
CA THR A 135 -11.52 -0.69 -1.67
C THR A 135 -11.06 -2.08 -1.20
N LEU A 136 -9.88 -2.18 -0.58
CA LEU A 136 -9.39 -3.44 -0.03
C LEU A 136 -10.36 -4.01 1.03
N LEU A 137 -10.74 -3.19 2.01
CA LEU A 137 -11.62 -3.58 3.11
C LEU A 137 -13.02 -3.97 2.60
N ALA A 138 -13.54 -3.28 1.58
CA ALA A 138 -14.81 -3.62 0.96
C ALA A 138 -14.79 -5.01 0.30
N PHE A 139 -13.70 -5.36 -0.40
CA PHE A 139 -13.57 -6.70 -0.98
C PHE A 139 -13.42 -7.78 0.08
N ILE A 140 -12.59 -7.57 1.10
CA ILE A 140 -12.44 -8.55 2.19
C ILE A 140 -13.78 -8.79 2.89
N ASN A 141 -14.56 -7.73 3.15
CA ASN A 141 -15.91 -7.85 3.71
C ASN A 141 -16.83 -8.66 2.79
N SER A 142 -16.80 -8.39 1.48
CA SER A 142 -17.59 -9.15 0.50
C SER A 142 -17.21 -10.62 0.46
N ASP A 143 -15.92 -10.93 0.45
CA ASP A 143 -15.40 -12.30 0.45
C ASP A 143 -15.76 -13.03 1.74
N LEU A 144 -15.71 -12.35 2.90
CA LEU A 144 -16.12 -12.93 4.18
C LEU A 144 -17.62 -13.28 4.19
N LYS A 145 -18.46 -12.41 3.63
CA LYS A 145 -19.89 -12.68 3.48
C LYS A 145 -20.16 -13.87 2.58
N GLU A 146 -19.46 -13.95 1.45
CA GLU A 146 -19.58 -15.07 0.52
C GLU A 146 -19.08 -16.38 1.13
N PHE A 147 -17.99 -16.33 1.90
CA PHE A 147 -17.51 -17.47 2.68
C PHE A 147 -18.61 -17.99 3.60
N ILE A 148 -19.24 -17.13 4.40
CA ILE A 148 -20.33 -17.55 5.30
C ILE A 148 -21.49 -18.18 4.52
N ARG A 149 -21.94 -17.55 3.41
CA ARG A 149 -23.09 -18.02 2.62
C ARG A 149 -22.84 -19.35 1.91
N SER A 150 -21.60 -19.63 1.53
CA SER A 150 -21.24 -20.84 0.80
C SER A 150 -21.01 -22.06 1.70
N HIS A 151 -20.88 -21.86 3.01
CA HIS A 151 -20.59 -22.91 3.98
C HIS A 151 -21.78 -23.18 4.92
N LYS A 152 -21.85 -24.40 5.46
CA LYS A 152 -22.76 -24.76 6.55
C LYS A 152 -22.21 -24.26 7.89
N TYR A 153 -23.05 -24.18 8.91
CA TYR A 153 -22.64 -23.80 10.26
C TYR A 153 -21.46 -24.64 10.77
N ASP A 154 -21.58 -25.96 10.65
CA ASP A 154 -20.63 -26.95 11.16
C ASP A 154 -19.29 -26.88 10.43
N GLU A 155 -19.28 -26.42 9.17
CA GLU A 155 -18.08 -26.21 8.37
C GLU A 155 -17.29 -24.96 8.80
N ILE A 156 -17.96 -23.99 9.46
CA ILE A 156 -17.36 -22.74 9.92
C ILE A 156 -16.96 -22.84 11.40
N ILE A 157 -17.85 -23.37 12.25
CA ILE A 157 -17.69 -23.39 13.72
C ILE A 157 -17.09 -24.71 14.21
N GLY A 158 -17.16 -25.77 13.41
CA GLY A 158 -16.80 -27.14 13.80
C GLY A 158 -17.96 -27.89 14.44
N ASP A 159 -17.98 -29.22 14.28
CA ASP A 159 -18.94 -30.10 14.95
C ASP A 159 -18.62 -30.22 16.45
N ASN A 160 -19.62 -30.59 17.26
CA ASN A 160 -19.59 -30.53 18.73
C ASN A 160 -18.50 -31.38 19.41
N ASN A 161 -17.75 -32.20 18.67
CA ASN A 161 -16.78 -33.13 19.25
C ASN A 161 -15.37 -32.56 19.43
N GLU A 162 -14.92 -31.57 18.63
CA GLU A 162 -13.63 -30.89 18.82
C GLU A 162 -13.71 -29.44 18.29
N ARG A 163 -14.11 -28.51 19.16
CA ARG A 163 -14.27 -27.08 18.82
C ARG A 163 -12.93 -26.40 18.61
N THR A 164 -12.43 -26.44 17.39
CA THR A 164 -11.47 -25.47 16.88
C THR A 164 -12.01 -24.91 15.58
N ILE A 165 -12.43 -23.65 15.59
CA ILE A 165 -12.56 -22.88 14.36
C ILE A 165 -11.19 -22.98 13.69
N GLU A 166 -11.10 -23.66 12.55
CA GLU A 166 -9.88 -23.68 11.78
C GLU A 166 -9.73 -22.27 11.19
N ASN A 167 -9.16 -21.33 11.96
CA ASN A 167 -8.88 -19.94 11.58
C ASN A 167 -8.10 -19.87 10.24
N GLY A 168 -7.44 -20.96 9.87
CA GLY A 168 -6.82 -21.18 8.57
C GLY A 168 -7.80 -21.16 7.39
N LEU A 169 -9.04 -21.64 7.52
CA LEU A 169 -9.99 -21.76 6.41
C LEU A 169 -10.43 -20.40 5.88
N VAL A 170 -10.90 -19.52 6.77
CA VAL A 170 -11.33 -18.15 6.39
C VAL A 170 -10.15 -17.38 5.77
N SER A 171 -8.97 -17.46 6.39
CA SER A 171 -7.79 -16.76 5.91
C SER A 171 -7.25 -17.32 4.59
N ARG A 172 -7.29 -18.64 4.37
CA ARG A 172 -6.96 -19.27 3.08
C ARG A 172 -7.96 -18.86 2.00
N TYR A 173 -9.26 -18.94 2.28
CA TYR A 173 -10.30 -18.54 1.32
C TYR A 173 -10.11 -17.09 0.86
N ILE A 174 -9.98 -16.15 1.79
CA ILE A 174 -9.74 -14.73 1.46
C ILE A 174 -8.46 -14.60 0.64
N LYS A 175 -7.36 -15.27 1.00
CA LYS A 175 -6.12 -15.24 0.21
C LYS A 175 -6.31 -15.76 -1.21
N ASP A 176 -7.05 -16.85 -1.40
CA ASP A 176 -7.28 -17.46 -2.71
C ASP A 176 -8.17 -16.56 -3.60
N GLN A 177 -9.21 -15.96 -3.02
CA GLN A 177 -10.04 -14.98 -3.72
C GLN A 177 -9.22 -13.76 -4.14
N HIS A 178 -8.38 -13.25 -3.24
CA HIS A 178 -7.58 -12.07 -3.52
C HIS A 178 -6.40 -12.34 -4.46
N ALA A 179 -5.84 -13.56 -4.48
CA ALA A 179 -4.81 -13.96 -5.43
C ALA A 179 -5.37 -14.08 -6.87
N SER A 180 -6.61 -14.56 -7.00
CA SER A 180 -7.23 -14.88 -8.29
C SER A 180 -8.10 -13.75 -8.86
N ARG A 181 -8.86 -13.03 -8.02
CA ARG A 181 -9.91 -12.09 -8.46
C ARG A 181 -9.56 -10.63 -8.25
N HIS A 182 -8.84 -10.27 -7.18
CA HIS A 182 -8.72 -8.88 -6.75
C HIS A 182 -7.32 -8.29 -6.99
N GLN A 183 -7.15 -7.55 -8.08
CA GLN A 183 -5.89 -6.85 -8.38
C GLN A 183 -5.46 -5.86 -7.28
N ILE A 184 -6.40 -5.34 -6.48
CA ILE A 184 -6.10 -4.43 -5.36
C ILE A 184 -5.18 -5.08 -4.33
N SER A 185 -5.26 -6.40 -4.14
CA SER A 185 -4.43 -7.08 -3.14
C SER A 185 -2.96 -7.08 -3.48
N LYS A 186 -2.63 -7.00 -4.76
CA LYS A 186 -1.24 -6.85 -5.22
C LYS A 186 -0.63 -5.50 -4.82
N LEU A 187 -1.44 -4.57 -4.30
CA LEU A 187 -0.94 -3.34 -3.69
C LEU A 187 -0.50 -3.54 -2.24
N PHE A 188 -1.01 -4.59 -1.58
CA PHE A 188 -0.94 -4.75 -0.13
C PHE A 188 -0.29 -6.06 0.38
N PHE A 189 -0.30 -7.13 -0.42
CA PHE A 189 0.15 -8.48 -0.06
C PHE A 189 1.14 -9.05 -1.07
#